data_AF-A0A2C6LIH7-F1
#
_entry.id   AF-A0A2C6LIH7-F1
#
_cell.length_a   1.000
_cell.length_b   1.000
_cell.length_c   1.000
_cell.angle_alpha   90.00
_cell.angle_beta   90.00
_cell.angle_gamma   90.00
#
_symmetry.space_group_name_H-M   'P 1'
#
loop_
_entity.id
_entity.type
_entity.pdbx_description
1 polymer ?
#
loop_
_entity_poly.entity_id
_entity_poly.type
_entity_poly.pdbx_seq_one_letter_code
_entity_poly.pdbx_strand_id
1 'polypeptide(L)' 'MGNGSILENVSIEHSVILDNCHLRNVERIEDSLIGYNSKVYRQESQRRALRLLVGDDCEITM' A
#
# COMPACT_ATOMS: atom_id res chain seq x y z
N MET A 1 -10.20 -8.05 -2.19
CA MET A 1 -9.96 -6.84 -1.37
C MET A 1 -10.85 -6.92 -0.15
N GLY A 2 -10.41 -6.40 0.98
CA GLY A 2 -11.18 -6.31 2.21
C GLY A 2 -12.19 -5.17 2.20
N ASN A 3 -13.14 -5.24 3.13
CA ASN A 3 -14.22 -4.27 3.30
C ASN A 3 -13.69 -2.91 3.77
N GLY A 4 -14.36 -1.83 3.36
CA GLY A 4 -14.01 -0.46 3.78
C GLY A 4 -12.71 0.08 3.15
N SER A 5 -12.11 -0.65 2.22
CA SER A 5 -10.89 -0.20 1.53
C SER A 5 -11.20 0.78 0.40
N ILE A 6 -10.36 1.80 0.23
CA ILE A 6 -10.44 2.81 -0.84
C ILE A 6 -9.17 2.76 -1.69
N LEU A 7 -9.33 2.52 -2.98
CA LEU A 7 -8.26 2.49 -3.98
C LEU A 7 -8.47 3.62 -4.99
N GLU A 8 -7.50 4.52 -5.15
CA GLU A 8 -7.55 5.64 -6.09
C GLU A 8 -6.27 5.69 -6.92
N ASN A 9 -6.37 5.55 -8.24
CA ASN A 9 -5.21 5.50 -9.15
C ASN A 9 -4.19 4.44 -8.74
N VAL A 10 -4.67 3.20 -8.55
CA VAL A 10 -3.85 2.05 -8.17
C VAL A 10 -4.15 0.86 -9.06
N SER A 11 -3.10 0.16 -9.50
CA SER A 11 -3.20 -1.14 -10.15
C SER A 11 -2.76 -2.24 -9.19
N ILE A 12 -3.56 -3.32 -9.06
CA ILE A 12 -3.31 -4.44 -8.15
C ILE A 12 -3.22 -5.74 -8.96
N GLU A 13 -2.20 -6.54 -8.70
CA GLU A 13 -1.96 -7.83 -9.33
C GLU A 13 -1.46 -8.86 -8.31
N HIS A 14 -1.96 -10.10 -8.37
CA HIS A 14 -1.57 -11.21 -7.47
C HIS A 14 -1.45 -10.84 -5.98
N SER A 15 -2.24 -9.86 -5.52
CA SER A 15 -2.09 -9.27 -4.19
C SER A 15 -3.38 -9.37 -3.39
N VAL A 16 -3.24 -9.50 -2.08
CA VAL A 16 -4.34 -9.54 -1.12
C VAL A 16 -4.37 -8.23 -0.36
N ILE A 17 -5.52 -7.56 -0.37
CA ILE A 17 -5.76 -6.33 0.41
C ILE A 17 -6.74 -6.70 1.53
N LEU A 18 -6.37 -6.48 2.80
CA LEU A 18 -7.26 -6.69 3.96
C LEU A 18 -8.21 -5.49 4.15
N ASP A 19 -9.01 -5.52 5.21
CA ASP A 19 -10.05 -4.51 5.48
C ASP A 19 -9.44 -3.14 5.83
N ASN A 20 -10.21 -2.09 5.54
CA ASN A 20 -9.94 -0.69 5.91
C ASN A 20 -8.63 -0.10 5.34
N CYS A 21 -8.19 -0.54 4.16
CA CYS A 21 -6.96 -0.03 3.53
C CYS A 21 -7.21 1.22 2.68
N HIS A 22 -6.26 2.17 2.67
CA HIS A 22 -6.27 3.32 1.77
C HIS A 22 -5.04 3.33 0.87
N LEU A 23 -5.23 3.05 -0.43
CA LEU A 23 -4.16 2.99 -1.42
C LEU A 23 -4.37 4.10 -2.46
N ARG A 24 -3.39 5.00 -2.65
CA ARG A 24 -3.54 6.18 -3.50
C ARG A 24 -2.31 6.48 -4.36
N ASN A 25 -2.51 6.68 -5.66
CA ASN A 25 -1.47 7.09 -6.62
C ASN A 25 -0.26 6.15 -6.69
N VAL A 26 -0.49 4.85 -6.51
CA VAL A 26 0.55 3.81 -6.58
C VAL A 26 0.44 3.12 -7.93
N GLU A 27 1.47 3.20 -8.78
CA GLU A 27 1.40 2.68 -10.16
C GLU A 27 1.03 1.20 -10.23
N ARG A 28 1.70 0.34 -9.45
CA ARG A 28 1.46 -1.11 -9.40
C ARG A 28 1.80 -1.69 -8.03
N ILE A 29 0.97 -2.60 -7.56
CA ILE A 29 1.21 -3.47 -6.41
C ILE A 29 1.08 -4.90 -6.91
N GLU A 30 2.12 -5.70 -6.69
CA GLU A 30 2.25 -7.08 -7.19
C GLU A 30 2.77 -7.99 -6.07
N ASP A 31 2.34 -9.25 -6.06
CA ASP A 31 2.79 -10.29 -5.13
C ASP A 31 2.83 -9.87 -3.65
N SER A 32 1.83 -9.09 -3.21
CA SER A 32 1.84 -8.41 -1.91
C SER A 32 0.62 -8.74 -1.04
N LEU A 33 0.81 -8.69 0.29
CA LEU A 33 -0.27 -8.69 1.30
C LEU A 33 -0.32 -7.31 1.97
N ILE A 34 -1.41 -6.57 1.77
CA ILE A 34 -1.64 -5.27 2.42
C ILE A 34 -2.51 -5.49 3.67
N GLY A 35 -1.91 -5.28 4.84
CA GLY A 35 -2.52 -5.54 6.14
C GLY A 35 -3.68 -4.61 6.52
N TYR A 36 -4.45 -4.99 7.55
CA TYR A 36 -5.59 -4.22 8.05
C TYR A 36 -5.23 -2.76 8.36
N ASN A 37 -6.10 -1.82 7.98
CA ASN A 37 -5.94 -0.38 8.26
C ASN A 37 -4.67 0.27 7.66
N SER A 38 -4.07 -0.35 6.64
CA SER A 38 -2.85 0.15 6.00
C SER A 38 -3.13 1.36 5.09
N LYS A 39 -2.15 2.27 5.01
CA LYS A 39 -2.18 3.42 4.10
C LYS A 39 -0.95 3.40 3.19
N VAL A 40 -1.16 3.30 1.89
CA VAL A 40 -0.09 3.30 0.89
C VAL A 40 -0.32 4.44 -0.08
N TYR A 41 0.64 5.34 -0.21
CA TYR A 41 0.50 6.47 -1.11
C TYR A 41 1.84 6.89 -1.69
N ARG A 42 1.84 7.27 -2.97
CA ARG A 42 3.01 7.90 -3.58
C ARG A 42 3.07 9.36 -3.19
N GLN A 43 4.14 9.76 -2.52
CA GLN A 43 4.38 11.16 -2.20
C GLN A 43 5.04 11.85 -3.41
N GLU A 44 4.39 12.85 -3.99
CA GLU A 44 5.01 13.76 -4.95
C GLU A 44 5.90 14.76 -4.19
N SER A 45 7.14 14.36 -3.89
CA SER A 45 8.13 15.26 -3.30
C SER A 45 9.43 15.21 -4.10
N GLN A 46 10.07 16.36 -4.29
CA GLN A 46 11.41 16.44 -4.90
C GLN A 46 12.51 15.75 -4.06
N ARG A 47 12.20 15.31 -2.84
CA ARG A 47 13.15 14.60 -1.98
C ARG A 47 13.06 13.09 -2.25
N ARG A 48 14.19 12.48 -2.61
CA ARG A 48 14.38 11.01 -2.71
C ARG A 48 14.46 10.35 -1.32
N ALA A 49 13.47 10.60 -0.47
CA ALA A 49 13.42 10.03 0.87
C ALA A 49 12.27 9.03 0.96
N LEU A 50 12.60 7.80 1.34
CA LEU A 50 11.62 6.76 1.65
C LEU A 50 11.06 7.02 3.06
N ARG A 51 9.75 7.26 3.18
CA ARG A 51 9.05 7.35 4.46
C ARG A 51 8.21 6.10 4.65
N LEU A 52 8.48 5.35 5.70
CA LEU A 52 7.79 4.10 6.02
C LEU A 52 7.12 4.23 7.39
N LEU A 53 5.90 3.71 7.52
CA LEU A 53 5.30 3.34 8.80
C LEU A 53 5.18 1.81 8.79
N VAL A 54 5.82 1.15 9.75
CA VAL A 54 5.94 -0.32 9.80
C VAL A 54 5.24 -0.79 11.07
N GLY A 55 4.29 -1.72 10.93
CA GLY A 55 3.60 -2.39 12.05
C GLY A 55 4.26 -3.74 12.39
N ASP A 56 3.61 -4.54 13.22
CA ASP A 56 4.09 -5.89 13.55
C ASP A 56 4.01 -6.83 12.34
N ASP A 57 4.95 -7.78 12.24
CA ASP A 57 5.07 -8.80 11.17
C ASP A 57 5.14 -8.27 9.72
N CYS A 58 5.80 -7.12 9.52
CA CYS A 58 6.02 -6.55 8.19
C CYS A 58 7.37 -6.97 7.58
N GLU A 59 7.36 -7.43 6.32
CA GLU A 59 8.57 -7.65 5.50
C GLU A 59 8.76 -6.48 4.52
N ILE A 60 9.98 -5.96 4.42
CA ILE A 60 10.33 -4.84 3.53
C ILE A 60 11.49 -5.28 2.64
N THR A 61 11.22 -5.40 1.34
CA THR A 61 12.20 -5.78 0.32
C THR A 61 12.39 -4.62 -0.65
N MET A 62 13.65 -4.29 -0.99
CA MET A 62 14.05 -3.18 -1.87
C MET A 62 14.79 -3.68 -3.09
#